data_AF-X1TZ30-F1
#
_entry.id   AF-X1TZ30-F1
#
_cell.length_a   1.000
_cell.length_b   1.000
_cell.length_c   1.000
_cell.angle_alpha   90.00
_cell.angle_beta   90.00
_cell.angle_gamma   90.00
#
_symmetry.space_group_name_H-M   'P 1'
#
loop_
_entity.id
_entity.type
_entity.pdbx_description
1 polymer ?
#
loop_
_entity_poly.entity_id
_entity_poly.type
_entity_poly.pdbx_seq_one_letter_code
_entity_poly.pdbx_strand_id
1 'polypeptide(L)'
;MELTRATDLDVLLNKIMKYAAIIVKAEAASILLLDKEKNGLYFRASLGKKSKEIKKYKVKVGEGIAGWVAEKGKSLMVENVAKDTRWNKNIDSATKFKTKSLICVPLILEKEIMGVM
;
A
#
# COMPACT_ATOMS: atom_id res chain seq x y z
N MET A 1 24.36 7.30 -13.04
CA MET A 1 23.06 7.51 -13.73
C MET A 1 21.93 6.67 -13.12
N GLU A 2 22.16 5.48 -12.55
CA GLU A 2 21.09 4.69 -11.90
C GLU A 2 20.49 5.33 -10.64
N LEU A 3 21.31 5.92 -9.76
CA LEU A 3 20.81 6.56 -8.54
C LEU A 3 19.83 7.71 -8.81
N THR A 4 20.09 8.51 -9.85
CA THR A 4 19.24 9.65 -10.23
C THR A 4 17.85 9.19 -10.66
N ARG A 5 17.75 8.09 -11.42
CA ARG A 5 16.45 7.55 -11.89
C ARG A 5 15.63 6.97 -10.74
N ALA A 6 16.27 6.30 -9.78
CA ALA A 6 15.59 5.76 -8.61
C ALA A 6 15.01 6.88 -7.72
N THR A 7 15.75 7.97 -7.53
CA THR A 7 15.25 9.15 -6.82
C THR A 7 14.07 9.81 -7.54
N ASP A 8 14.09 9.86 -8.88
CA ASP A 8 12.99 10.44 -9.65
C ASP A 8 11.70 9.62 -9.49
N LEU A 9 11.79 8.29 -9.49
CA LEU A 9 10.65 7.41 -9.27
C LEU A 9 10.05 7.59 -7.88
N ASP A 10 10.89 7.68 -6.84
CA ASP A 10 10.41 7.87 -5.47
C ASP A 10 9.71 9.22 -5.31
N VAL A 11 10.26 10.28 -5.91
CA VAL A 11 9.64 11.61 -5.92
C VAL A 11 8.29 11.56 -6.63
N LEU A 12 8.20 10.89 -7.77
CA LEU A 12 6.97 10.76 -8.53
C LEU A 12 5.89 9.97 -7.76
N LEU A 13 6.23 8.80 -7.22
CA LEU A 13 5.30 7.97 -6.45
C LEU A 13 4.79 8.70 -5.21
N ASN A 14 5.65 9.44 -4.51
CA ASN A 14 5.23 10.26 -3.37
C ASN A 14 4.26 11.37 -3.78
N LYS A 15 4.46 12.02 -4.94
CA LYS A 15 3.53 13.02 -5.46
C LYS A 15 2.18 12.39 -5.81
N ILE A 16 2.17 11.30 -6.56
CA ILE A 16 0.94 10.59 -6.96
C ILE A 16 0.13 10.19 -5.73
N MET A 17 0.77 9.50 -4.79
CA MET A 17 0.14 9.07 -3.54
C MET A 17 -0.42 10.26 -2.74
N LYS A 18 0.33 11.37 -2.65
CA LYS A 18 -0.12 12.58 -1.94
C LYS A 18 -1.38 13.18 -2.56
N TYR A 19 -1.40 13.34 -3.89
CA TYR A 19 -2.59 13.88 -4.57
C TYR A 19 -3.78 12.94 -4.46
N ALA A 20 -3.58 11.63 -4.64
CA ALA A 20 -4.62 10.63 -4.46
C ALA A 20 -5.23 10.69 -3.05
N ALA A 21 -4.38 10.74 -2.01
CA ALA A 21 -4.82 10.85 -0.62
C ALA A 21 -5.64 12.13 -0.36
N ILE A 22 -5.26 13.26 -0.95
CA ILE A 22 -6.01 14.52 -0.83
C ILE A 22 -7.40 14.40 -1.47
N ILE A 23 -7.48 13.83 -2.67
CA ILE A 23 -8.75 13.68 -3.41
C ILE A 23 -9.76 12.84 -2.62
N VAL A 24 -9.30 11.72 -2.05
CA VAL A 24 -10.16 10.82 -1.26
C VAL A 24 -10.23 11.19 0.23
N LYS A 25 -9.59 12.30 0.63
CA LYS A 25 -9.53 12.79 2.01
C LYS A 25 -8.99 11.75 3.02
N ALA A 26 -7.97 11.00 2.62
CA ALA A 26 -7.32 10.00 3.48
C ALA A 26 -6.33 10.62 4.47
N GLU A 27 -6.32 10.13 5.71
CA GLU A 27 -5.36 10.53 6.76
C GLU A 27 -3.94 10.01 6.49
N ALA A 28 -3.83 8.83 5.90
CA ALA A 28 -2.59 8.15 5.56
C ALA A 28 -2.76 7.38 4.24
N ALA A 29 -1.66 7.14 3.54
CA ALA A 29 -1.65 6.37 2.30
C ALA A 29 -0.30 5.65 2.15
N SER A 30 -0.28 4.58 1.36
CA SER A 30 0.96 3.86 1.06
C SER A 30 0.90 3.23 -0.31
N ILE A 31 2.02 3.20 -1.01
CA ILE A 31 2.21 2.37 -2.19
C ILE A 31 3.07 1.17 -1.79
N LEU A 32 2.53 -0.02 -2.01
CA LEU A 32 3.28 -1.27 -1.88
C LEU A 32 3.55 -1.83 -3.26
N LEU A 33 4.78 -2.24 -3.52
CA LEU A 33 5.17 -2.88 -4.78
C LEU A 33 5.35 -4.37 -4.57
N LEU A 34 5.04 -5.14 -5.61
CA LEU A 34 5.21 -6.59 -5.62
C LEU A 34 6.67 -6.95 -5.90
N ASP A 35 7.27 -7.71 -4.98
CA ASP A 35 8.51 -8.45 -5.19
C ASP A 35 8.13 -9.84 -5.74
N LYS A 36 8.28 -10.02 -7.06
CA LYS A 36 7.88 -11.26 -7.76
C LYS A 36 8.70 -12.46 -7.30
N GLU A 37 9.98 -12.28 -6.97
CA GLU A 37 10.84 -13.37 -6.51
C GLU A 37 10.45 -13.86 -5.11
N LYS A 38 10.03 -12.94 -4.25
CA LYS A 38 9.66 -13.26 -2.85
C LYS A 38 8.16 -13.47 -2.65
N ASN A 39 7.36 -13.35 -3.71
CA ASN A 39 5.89 -13.42 -3.69
C ASN A 39 5.26 -12.58 -2.57
N GLY A 40 5.69 -11.32 -2.45
CA GLY A 40 5.28 -10.45 -1.36
C GLY A 40 5.36 -8.97 -1.71
N LEU A 41 4.56 -8.19 -1.00
CA LEU A 41 4.48 -6.74 -1.12
C LEU A 41 5.41 -6.05 -0.13
N TYR A 42 6.07 -4.98 -0.56
CA TYR A 42 6.89 -4.13 0.30
C TYR A 42 6.52 -2.65 0.11
N PHE A 43 6.61 -1.87 1.18
CA PHE A 43 6.28 -0.45 1.17
C PHE A 43 7.34 0.36 0.43
N ARG A 44 6.97 0.93 -0.73
CA ARG A 44 7.84 1.82 -1.52
C ARG A 44 7.67 3.27 -1.10
N ALA A 45 6.42 3.74 -1.03
CA ALA A 45 6.06 5.10 -0.63
C ALA A 45 5.02 5.07 0.49
N SER A 46 5.05 6.08 1.36
CA SER A 46 4.15 6.17 2.50
C SER A 46 3.95 7.60 2.98
N LEU A 47 2.70 7.96 3.26
CA LEU A 47 2.26 9.26 3.76
C LEU A 47 1.62 9.07 5.13
N GLY A 48 1.92 9.99 6.05
CA GLY A 48 1.39 9.99 7.41
C GLY A 48 2.49 9.90 8.47
N LYS A 49 2.09 10.05 9.74
CA LYS A 49 3.02 10.18 10.88
C LYS A 49 3.95 8.98 11.09
N LYS A 50 3.61 7.81 10.52
CA LYS A 50 4.29 6.52 10.72
C LYS A 50 4.97 5.96 9.45
N SER A 51 5.15 6.79 8.43
CA SER A 51 5.69 6.43 7.12
C SER A 51 7.06 5.72 7.14
N LYS A 52 7.95 6.08 8.08
CA LYS A 52 9.27 5.43 8.22
C LYS A 52 9.21 4.05 8.86
N GLU A 53 8.33 3.87 9.85
CA GLU A 53 8.23 2.63 10.63
C GLU A 53 7.64 1.49 9.79
N ILE A 54 6.78 1.80 8.80
CA ILE A 54 6.11 0.78 7.99
C ILE A 54 7.03 0.12 6.94
N LYS A 55 8.16 0.77 6.58
CA LYS A 55 9.04 0.28 5.50
C LYS A 55 9.72 -1.07 5.78
N LYS A 56 9.79 -1.48 7.04
CA LYS A 56 10.37 -2.78 7.45
C LYS A 56 9.40 -3.95 7.30
N TYR A 57 8.10 -3.68 7.13
CA TYR A 57 7.09 -4.71 7.01
C TYR A 57 6.94 -5.17 5.57
N LYS A 58 6.52 -6.42 5.43
CA LYS A 58 6.13 -7.04 4.18
C LYS A 58 4.74 -7.63 4.37
N VAL A 59 3.98 -7.69 3.29
CA VAL A 59 2.65 -8.32 3.25
C VAL A 59 2.70 -9.44 2.24
N LYS A 60 2.32 -10.66 2.61
CA LYS A 60 2.27 -11.76 1.63
C LYS A 60 1.11 -11.54 0.66
N VAL A 61 1.25 -12.02 -0.58
CA VAL A 61 0.10 -12.08 -1.49
C VAL A 61 -1.01 -12.95 -0.86
N GLY A 62 -2.26 -12.49 -0.96
CA GLY A 62 -3.42 -13.09 -0.29
C GLY A 62 -3.58 -12.73 1.19
N GLU A 63 -2.58 -12.13 1.84
CA GLU A 63 -2.64 -11.75 3.24
C GLU A 63 -3.17 -10.32 3.43
N GLY A 64 -4.14 -10.17 4.32
CA GLY A 64 -4.69 -8.86 4.61
C GLY A 64 -5.48 -8.29 3.42
N ILE A 65 -5.88 -7.03 3.52
CA ILE A 65 -6.56 -6.36 2.40
C ILE A 65 -5.59 -6.08 1.23
N ALA A 66 -4.38 -5.60 1.51
CA ALA A 66 -3.39 -5.32 0.47
C ALA A 66 -2.98 -6.58 -0.32
N GLY A 67 -2.71 -7.69 0.38
CA GLY A 67 -2.37 -8.96 -0.26
C GLY A 67 -3.56 -9.53 -1.04
N TRP A 68 -4.79 -9.39 -0.55
CA TRP A 68 -5.99 -9.81 -1.27
C TRP A 68 -6.19 -9.02 -2.57
N VAL A 69 -6.01 -7.70 -2.54
CA VAL A 69 -6.12 -6.84 -3.74
C VAL A 69 -5.04 -7.20 -4.76
N ALA A 70 -3.80 -7.45 -4.30
CA ALA A 70 -2.72 -7.89 -5.17
C ALA A 70 -3.00 -9.27 -5.81
N GLU A 71 -3.58 -10.20 -5.04
CA GLU A 71 -3.92 -11.54 -5.53
C GLU A 71 -5.07 -11.51 -6.55
N LYS A 72 -6.13 -10.75 -6.26
CA LYS A 72 -7.34 -10.73 -7.08
C LYS A 72 -7.29 -9.74 -8.23
N GLY A 73 -6.39 -8.74 -8.17
CA GLY A 73 -6.35 -7.64 -9.12
C GLY A 73 -7.63 -6.80 -9.12
N LYS A 74 -8.34 -6.72 -7.98
CA LYS A 74 -9.62 -6.02 -7.83
C LYS A 74 -9.54 -4.99 -6.73
N SER A 75 -9.97 -3.76 -7.03
CA SER A 75 -10.11 -2.70 -6.04
C SER A 75 -11.10 -3.06 -4.94
N LEU A 76 -10.86 -2.56 -3.74
CA LEU A 76 -11.69 -2.78 -2.58
C LEU A 76 -11.87 -1.48 -1.77
N MET A 77 -13.11 -1.18 -1.40
CA MET A 77 -13.45 -0.15 -0.44
C MET A 77 -14.02 -0.80 0.82
N VAL A 78 -13.46 -0.47 1.97
CA VAL A 78 -13.85 -1.02 3.27
C VAL A 78 -14.21 0.13 4.19
N GLU A 79 -15.48 0.23 4.56
CA GLU A 79 -15.99 1.29 5.43
C GLU A 79 -15.64 1.08 6.90
N ASN A 80 -15.51 -0.19 7.32
CA ASN A 80 -15.13 -0.54 8.68
C ASN A 80 -14.25 -1.79 8.69
N VAL A 81 -12.94 -1.59 8.85
CA VAL A 81 -11.96 -2.69 8.82
C VAL A 81 -12.14 -3.65 9.99
N ALA A 82 -12.71 -3.23 11.12
CA ALA A 82 -12.97 -4.11 12.25
C ALA A 82 -14.08 -5.15 11.97
N LYS A 83 -14.88 -4.93 10.92
CA LYS A 83 -15.93 -5.86 10.45
C LYS A 83 -15.49 -6.69 9.24
N ASP A 84 -14.33 -6.41 8.66
CA ASP A 84 -13.84 -7.12 7.48
C ASP A 84 -12.92 -8.27 7.90
N THR A 85 -13.25 -9.50 7.51
CA THR A 85 -12.48 -10.70 7.88
C THR A 85 -11.09 -10.74 7.26
N ARG A 86 -10.84 -9.96 6.20
CA ARG A 86 -9.53 -9.83 5.57
C ARG A 86 -8.64 -8.85 6.31
N TRP A 87 -9.14 -8.14 7.32
CA TRP A 87 -8.33 -7.15 8.01
C TRP A 87 -7.26 -7.79 8.89
N ASN A 88 -6.00 -7.43 8.63
CA ASN A 88 -4.87 -7.82 9.46
C ASN A 88 -4.37 -6.63 10.28
N LYS A 89 -4.58 -6.68 11.60
CA LYS A 89 -4.21 -5.61 12.55
C LYS A 89 -2.72 -5.55 12.92
N ASN A 90 -1.86 -6.42 12.38
CA ASN A 90 -0.46 -6.51 12.80
C ASN A 90 0.31 -5.21 12.55
N ILE A 91 0.14 -4.60 11.37
CA ILE A 91 0.83 -3.35 11.00
C ILE A 91 0.32 -2.18 11.84
N ASP A 92 -1.00 -2.06 12.02
CA ASP A 92 -1.64 -1.09 12.91
C ASP A 92 -1.11 -1.19 14.35
N SER A 93 -1.10 -2.41 14.91
CA SER A 93 -0.63 -2.67 16.27
C SER A 93 0.84 -2.25 16.45
N ALA A 94 1.67 -2.54 15.46
CA ALA A 94 3.10 -2.28 15.55
C ALA A 94 3.45 -0.80 15.32
N THR A 95 2.66 -0.07 14.53
CA THR A 95 2.84 1.36 14.27
C THR A 95 2.07 2.25 15.25
N LYS A 96 1.14 1.66 16.02
CA LYS A 96 0.12 2.35 16.83
C LYS A 96 -0.81 3.25 15.99
N PHE A 97 -0.85 3.06 14.67
CA PHE A 97 -1.85 3.68 13.81
C PHE A 97 -3.13 2.85 13.86
N LYS A 98 -4.29 3.51 13.84
CA LYS A 98 -5.59 2.83 13.88
C LYS A 98 -6.37 3.14 12.61
N THR A 99 -6.33 2.21 11.68
CA THR A 99 -7.13 2.21 10.46
C THR A 99 -8.59 1.94 10.83
N LYS A 100 -9.50 2.79 10.35
CA LYS A 100 -10.96 2.63 10.54
C LYS A 100 -11.64 2.15 9.26
N SER A 101 -11.27 2.78 8.15
CA SER A 101 -11.75 2.52 6.79
C SER A 101 -10.56 2.58 5.84
N LEU A 102 -10.65 1.95 4.68
CA LEU A 102 -9.60 2.00 3.67
C LEU A 102 -10.14 1.79 2.26
N ILE A 103 -9.49 2.41 1.27
CA ILE A 103 -9.63 2.08 -0.15
C ILE A 103 -8.28 1.50 -0.58
N CYS A 104 -8.30 0.35 -1.26
CA CYS A 104 -7.10 -0.26 -1.80
C CYS A 104 -7.33 -0.65 -3.26
N VAL A 105 -6.41 -0.26 -4.14
CA VAL A 105 -6.51 -0.46 -5.58
C VAL A 105 -5.25 -1.15 -6.11
N PRO A 106 -5.37 -2.04 -7.11
CA PRO A 106 -4.21 -2.63 -7.75
C PRO A 106 -3.51 -1.60 -8.65
N LEU A 107 -2.17 -1.62 -8.63
CA LEU A 107 -1.35 -0.90 -9.60
C LEU A 107 -1.04 -1.86 -10.76
N ILE A 108 -1.66 -1.60 -11.90
CA ILE A 108 -1.57 -2.47 -13.08
C ILE A 108 -0.73 -1.77 -14.15
N LEU A 109 0.27 -2.46 -14.67
CA LEU A 109 0.98 -2.07 -15.89
C LEU A 109 0.66 -3.10 -16.96
N GLU A 110 0.05 -2.65 -18.05
CA GLU A 110 -0.52 -3.50 -19.09
C GLU A 110 -1.54 -4.51 -18.54
N LYS A 111 -1.09 -5.72 -18.20
CA LYS A 111 -1.92 -6.81 -17.63
C LYS A 111 -1.30 -7.41 -16.37
N GLU A 112 -0.21 -6.83 -15.87
CA GLU A 112 0.52 -7.34 -14.71
C GLU A 112 0.26 -6.46 -13.48
N ILE A 113 0.08 -7.13 -12.33
CA ILE A 113 0.02 -6.48 -11.04
C ILE A 113 1.43 -6.10 -10.61
N MET A 114 1.70 -4.80 -10.54
CA MET A 114 2.96 -4.23 -10.08
C MET A 114 2.96 -3.96 -8.57
N GLY A 115 1.78 -3.83 -7.97
CA GLY A 115 1.62 -3.48 -6.57
C GLY A 115 0.20 -3.07 -6.22
N VAL A 116 0.05 -2.35 -5.12
CA VAL A 116 -1.21 -1.78 -4.64
C VAL A 116 -0.99 -0.39 -4.04
N MET A 117 -2.07 0.40 -3.99
CA MET A 117 -2.15 1.67 -3.27
C MET A 117 -3.37 1.69 -2.37
#